data_AF-A0A932DK28-F1
#
_entry.id   AF-A0A932DK28-F1
#
_cell.length_a   1.000
_cell.length_b   1.000
_cell.length_c   1.000
_cell.angle_alpha   90.00
_cell.angle_beta   90.00
_cell.angle_gamma   90.00
#
_symmetry.space_group_name_H-M   'P 1'
#
loop_
_entity.id
_entity.type
_entity.pdbx_description
1 polymer ?
#
loop_
_entity_poly.entity_id
_entity_poly.type
_entity_poly.pdbx_seq_one_letter_code
_entity_poly.pdbx_strand_id
1 'polypeptide(L)'
;MPFDLSSLLNYIRIAVALLGAFTAALWLSLVIWTFRDMRRRSRDVFAQLLAALVVAVLNIPGFIVYLILRPPETLAQAYERSLEEEALLQDIEERTNCPGCNRATRPEWRVCPHCQTKLKKTCTQCGQLIELTWNVCANCGTPAPGKEGKREFDAEK
;
A
#
# COMPACT_ATOMS: atom_id res chain seq x y z
N MET A 1 -20.58 -20.74 70.81
CA MET A 1 -20.98 -20.03 69.57
C MET A 1 -20.93 -21.06 68.44
N PRO A 2 -22.06 -21.72 68.10
CA PRO A 2 -22.04 -22.70 67.03
C PRO A 2 -21.88 -21.90 65.72
N PHE A 3 -20.73 -22.03 65.08
CA PHE A 3 -20.59 -21.56 63.71
C PHE A 3 -21.47 -22.46 62.84
N ASP A 4 -22.63 -21.94 62.44
CA ASP A 4 -23.53 -22.64 61.53
C ASP A 4 -22.81 -22.91 60.21
N LEU A 5 -22.46 -24.18 59.99
CA LEU A 5 -21.76 -24.66 58.81
C LEU A 5 -22.58 -24.40 57.53
N SER A 6 -23.91 -24.36 57.65
CA SER A 6 -24.85 -24.04 56.57
C SER A 6 -24.70 -22.59 56.09
N SER A 7 -24.59 -21.62 57.01
CA SER A 7 -24.35 -20.22 56.71
C SER A 7 -22.99 -20.03 56.04
N LEU A 8 -21.95 -20.68 56.56
CA LEU A 8 -20.61 -20.67 55.98
C LEU A 8 -20.62 -21.20 54.53
N LEU A 9 -21.28 -22.32 54.28
CA LEU A 9 -21.40 -22.92 52.94
C LEU A 9 -22.16 -22.01 51.96
N ASN A 10 -23.19 -21.30 52.41
CA ASN A 10 -23.91 -20.33 51.59
C ASN A 10 -23.02 -19.13 51.23
N TYR A 11 -22.24 -18.60 52.17
CA TYR A 11 -21.27 -17.53 51.89
C TYR A 11 -20.19 -17.99 50.90
N ILE A 12 -19.66 -19.21 51.06
CA ILE A 12 -18.66 -19.78 50.13
C ILE A 12 -19.27 -19.96 48.73
N ARG A 13 -20.51 -20.46 48.62
CA ARG A 13 -21.22 -20.59 47.33
C ARG A 13 -21.36 -19.25 46.62
N ILE A 14 -21.80 -18.22 47.33
CA ILE A 14 -21.97 -16.87 46.76
C ILE A 14 -20.61 -16.30 46.36
N ALA A 15 -19.58 -16.46 47.19
CA ALA A 15 -18.22 -16.01 46.88
C ALA A 15 -17.64 -16.70 45.63
N VAL A 16 -17.81 -18.02 45.51
CA VAL A 16 -17.38 -18.80 44.33
C VAL A 16 -18.17 -18.39 43.08
N ALA A 17 -19.48 -18.17 43.21
CA ALA A 17 -20.32 -17.71 42.10
C ALA A 17 -19.89 -16.32 41.59
N LEU A 18 -19.60 -15.38 42.51
CA LEU A 18 -19.11 -14.04 42.17
C LEU A 18 -17.72 -14.09 41.52
N LEU A 19 -16.79 -14.88 42.07
CA LEU A 19 -15.47 -15.09 41.48
C LEU A 19 -15.57 -15.69 40.09
N GLY A 20 -16.39 -16.74 39.92
CA GLY A 20 -16.60 -17.38 38.62
C GLY A 20 -17.19 -16.42 37.59
N ALA A 21 -18.18 -15.61 37.98
CA ALA A 21 -18.76 -14.58 37.12
C ALA A 21 -17.74 -13.51 36.71
N PHE A 22 -16.89 -13.07 37.64
CA PHE A 22 -15.83 -12.11 37.37
C PHE A 22 -14.76 -12.67 36.42
N THR A 23 -14.30 -13.90 36.65
CA THR A 23 -13.36 -14.59 35.75
C THR A 23 -13.95 -14.81 34.37
N ALA A 24 -15.22 -15.19 34.27
CA ALA A 24 -15.90 -15.34 32.99
C ALA A 24 -16.03 -14.01 32.24
N ALA A 25 -16.35 -12.91 32.94
CA ALA A 25 -16.40 -11.58 32.35
C ALA A 25 -15.02 -11.12 31.84
N LEU A 26 -13.95 -11.35 32.61
CA LEU A 26 -12.59 -11.06 32.18
C LEU A 26 -12.17 -11.90 30.98
N TRP A 27 -12.54 -13.19 30.96
CA TRP A 27 -12.25 -14.07 29.83
C TRP A 27 -12.96 -13.61 28.55
N LEU A 28 -14.27 -13.33 28.62
CA LEU A 28 -15.03 -12.79 27.49
C LEU A 28 -14.48 -11.43 27.03
N SER A 29 -14.10 -10.56 27.96
CA SER A 29 -13.46 -9.28 27.65
C SER A 29 -12.15 -9.47 26.89
N LEU A 30 -11.31 -10.43 27.30
CA LEU A 30 -10.06 -10.75 26.59
C LEU A 30 -10.33 -11.27 25.18
N VAL A 31 -11.28 -12.19 25.02
CA VAL A 31 -11.65 -12.74 23.70
C VAL A 31 -12.21 -11.65 22.77
N ILE A 32 -13.09 -10.79 23.27
CA ILE A 32 -13.66 -9.67 22.49
C ILE A 32 -12.56 -8.65 22.14
N TRP A 33 -11.65 -8.38 23.09
CA TRP A 33 -10.55 -7.43 22.88
C TRP A 33 -9.56 -7.95 21.83
N THR A 34 -9.16 -9.23 21.89
CA THR A 34 -8.25 -9.82 20.89
C THR A 34 -8.87 -9.85 19.49
N PHE A 35 -10.16 -10.15 19.39
CA PHE A 35 -10.88 -10.07 18.12
C PHE A 35 -10.91 -8.64 17.57
N ARG A 36 -11.16 -7.65 18.43
CA ARG A 36 -11.19 -6.22 18.03
C ARG A 36 -9.80 -5.66 17.72
N ASP A 37 -8.75 -6.11 18.41
CA ASP A 37 -7.35 -5.72 18.16
C ASP A 37 -6.86 -6.27 16.81
N MET A 38 -7.13 -7.54 16.52
CA MET A 38 -6.76 -8.17 15.25
C MET A 38 -7.50 -7.56 14.06
N ARG A 39 -8.80 -7.28 14.19
CA ARG A 39 -9.58 -6.66 13.10
C ARG A 39 -9.11 -5.26 12.72
N ARG A 40 -8.45 -4.55 13.64
CA ARG A 40 -7.80 -3.26 13.37
C ARG A 40 -6.44 -3.39 12.70
N ARG A 41 -5.81 -4.58 12.73
CA ARG A 41 -4.41 -4.79 12.31
C ARG A 41 -4.22 -5.67 11.07
N SER A 42 -5.12 -6.59 10.75
CA SER A 42 -4.99 -7.48 9.57
C SER A 42 -6.33 -7.76 8.87
N ARG A 43 -6.29 -8.02 7.55
CA ARG A 43 -7.47 -8.36 6.72
C ARG A 43 -7.71 -9.88 6.68
N ASP A 44 -6.74 -10.68 7.09
CA ASP A 44 -6.79 -12.14 7.09
C ASP A 44 -7.65 -12.70 8.21
N VAL A 45 -8.85 -13.16 7.83
CA VAL A 45 -9.85 -13.74 8.72
C VAL A 45 -9.37 -15.05 9.36
N PHE A 46 -8.51 -15.82 8.67
CA PHE A 46 -7.94 -17.07 9.21
C PHE A 46 -7.02 -16.84 10.41
N ALA A 47 -6.14 -15.83 10.32
CA ALA A 47 -5.24 -15.47 11.43
C ALA A 47 -6.04 -14.90 12.62
N GLN A 48 -7.11 -14.16 12.36
CA GLN A 48 -8.05 -13.67 13.39
C GLN A 48 -8.72 -14.83 14.14
N LEU A 49 -9.24 -15.82 13.40
CA LEU A 49 -9.90 -16.99 13.98
C LEU A 49 -8.94 -17.87 14.78
N LEU A 50 -7.74 -18.15 14.26
CA LEU A 50 -6.73 -18.93 14.98
C LEU A 50 -6.25 -18.24 16.26
N ALA A 51 -5.99 -16.93 16.21
CA ALA A 51 -5.59 -16.17 17.39
C ALA A 51 -6.69 -16.14 18.47
N ALA A 52 -7.95 -15.89 18.07
CA ALA A 52 -9.08 -15.93 18.99
C ALA A 52 -9.29 -17.33 19.58
N LEU A 53 -9.13 -18.39 18.77
CA LEU A 53 -9.23 -19.78 19.21
C LEU A 53 -8.13 -20.13 20.24
N VAL A 54 -6.88 -19.75 19.97
CA VAL A 54 -5.75 -20.00 20.89
C VAL A 54 -5.95 -19.26 22.21
N VAL A 55 -6.41 -18.01 22.20
CA VAL A 55 -6.71 -17.25 23.43
C VAL A 55 -7.92 -17.85 24.17
N ALA A 56 -8.94 -18.32 23.44
CA ALA A 56 -10.10 -18.97 24.02
C ALA A 56 -9.74 -20.29 24.72
N VAL A 57 -8.88 -21.12 24.11
CA VAL A 57 -8.49 -22.44 24.64
C VAL A 57 -7.42 -22.32 25.73
N LEU A 58 -6.40 -21.45 25.54
CA LEU A 58 -5.27 -21.33 26.47
C LEU A 58 -5.40 -20.14 27.46
N ASN A 59 -6.47 -19.35 27.45
CA ASN A 59 -6.72 -18.28 28.45
C ASN A 59 -5.52 -17.31 28.61
N ILE A 60 -4.78 -17.38 29.73
CA ILE A 60 -3.67 -16.50 30.09
C ILE A 60 -2.39 -16.81 29.30
N PRO A 61 -1.88 -18.07 29.25
CA PRO A 61 -0.73 -18.38 28.39
C PRO A 61 -1.03 -18.14 26.90
N GLY A 62 -2.27 -18.34 26.46
CA GLY A 62 -2.69 -18.05 25.08
C GLY A 62 -2.57 -16.56 24.74
N PHE A 63 -2.88 -15.68 25.69
CA PHE A 63 -2.70 -14.25 25.53
C PHE A 63 -1.22 -13.83 25.46
N ILE A 64 -0.35 -14.45 26.26
CA ILE A 64 1.11 -14.18 26.21
C ILE A 64 1.70 -14.61 24.86
N VAL A 65 1.34 -15.81 24.39
CA VAL A 65 1.76 -16.28 23.06
C VAL A 65 1.21 -15.37 21.96
N TYR A 66 -0.04 -14.92 22.09
CA TYR A 66 -0.62 -13.93 21.17
C TYR A 66 0.17 -12.63 21.13
N LEU A 67 0.61 -12.10 22.27
CA LEU A 67 1.43 -10.87 22.31
C LEU A 67 2.78 -11.05 21.62
N ILE A 68 3.37 -12.24 21.66
CA ILE A 68 4.63 -12.57 20.97
C ILE A 68 4.41 -12.78 19.46
N LEU A 69 3.33 -13.48 19.09
CA LEU A 69 2.97 -13.74 17.70
C LEU A 69 2.34 -12.53 16.99
N ARG A 70 2.11 -11.44 17.74
CA ARG A 70 1.44 -10.23 17.28
C ARG A 70 2.23 -9.61 16.11
N PRO A 71 1.68 -9.60 14.88
CA PRO A 71 2.40 -9.07 13.72
C PRO A 71 2.77 -7.59 13.94
N PRO A 72 4.03 -7.20 13.63
CA PRO A 72 4.53 -5.86 13.89
C PRO A 72 4.04 -4.82 12.88
N GLU A 73 3.70 -5.24 11.67
CA GLU A 73 3.26 -4.37 10.57
C GLU A 73 1.74 -4.20 10.60
N THR A 74 1.30 -2.95 10.70
CA THR A 74 -0.12 -2.61 10.60
C THR A 74 -0.51 -2.44 9.13
N LEU A 75 -1.73 -2.82 8.75
CA LEU A 75 -2.24 -2.60 7.38
C LEU A 75 -2.11 -1.14 6.90
N ALA A 76 -2.18 -0.18 7.83
CA ALA A 76 -2.00 1.24 7.54
C ALA A 76 -0.57 1.53 7.06
N GLN A 77 0.45 0.96 7.71
CA GLN A 77 1.86 1.14 7.34
C GLN A 77 2.19 0.48 6.00
N ALA A 78 1.61 -0.69 5.70
CA ALA A 78 1.77 -1.32 4.39
C ALA A 78 1.16 -0.48 3.26
N TYR A 79 -0.01 0.12 3.51
CA TYR A 79 -0.69 0.99 2.55
C TYR A 79 0.03 2.32 2.34
N GLU A 80 0.54 2.95 3.40
CA GLU A 80 1.36 4.16 3.31
C GLU A 80 2.62 3.90 2.49
N ARG A 81 3.30 2.77 2.72
CA ARG A 81 4.51 2.40 1.95
C ARG A 81 4.22 2.20 0.46
N SER A 82 3.09 1.58 0.11
CA SER A 82 2.69 1.46 -1.30
C SER A 82 2.37 2.81 -1.93
N LEU A 83 1.72 3.73 -1.20
CA LEU A 83 1.43 5.08 -1.69
C LEU A 83 2.72 5.91 -1.90
N GLU A 84 3.68 5.80 -0.99
CA GLU A 84 4.98 6.46 -1.12
C GLU A 84 5.76 5.93 -2.32
N GLU A 85 5.74 4.61 -2.54
CA GLU A 85 6.39 3.97 -3.69
C GLU A 85 5.75 4.42 -5.02
N GLU A 86 4.42 4.48 -5.09
CA GLU A 86 3.69 4.98 -6.27
C GLU A 86 3.99 6.47 -6.55
N ALA A 87 4.01 7.31 -5.52
CA ALA A 87 4.33 8.74 -5.66
C ALA A 87 5.78 8.97 -6.12
N LEU A 88 6.72 8.14 -5.65
CA LEU A 88 8.14 8.26 -6.02
C LEU A 88 8.41 7.77 -7.44
N LEU A 89 7.68 6.76 -7.93
CA LEU A 89 7.76 6.29 -9.32
C LEU A 89 7.23 7.34 -10.31
N GLN A 90 6.14 8.06 -9.96
CA GLN A 90 5.62 9.13 -10.81
C GLN A 90 6.64 10.28 -11.02
N ASP A 91 7.41 10.67 -10.01
CA ASP A 91 8.45 11.72 -10.15
C ASP A 91 9.61 11.30 -11.10
N ILE A 92 9.85 9.98 -11.24
CA ILE A 92 10.88 9.44 -12.11
C ILE A 92 10.40 9.37 -13.57
N GLU A 93 9.14 9.00 -13.81
CA GLU A 93 8.59 8.87 -15.16
C GLU A 93 8.45 10.21 -15.88
N GLU A 94 8.25 11.31 -15.15
CA GLU A 94 8.11 12.66 -15.74
C GLU A 94 9.45 13.26 -16.23
N ARG A 95 10.60 12.66 -15.87
CA ARG A 95 11.93 13.13 -16.30
C ARG A 95 12.33 12.46 -17.61
N THR A 96 12.00 13.10 -18.72
CA THR A 96 12.58 12.75 -20.03
C THR A 96 14.09 13.01 -20.03
N ASN A 97 14.91 11.98 -20.25
CA ASN A 97 16.37 12.11 -20.32
C ASN A 97 16.87 12.34 -21.74
N CYS A 98 17.95 13.12 -21.90
CA CYS A 98 18.59 13.33 -23.19
C CYS A 98 19.24 12.03 -23.70
N PRO A 99 18.97 11.57 -24.94
CA PRO A 99 19.59 10.37 -25.50
C PRO A 99 21.11 10.50 -25.75
N GLY A 100 21.64 11.74 -25.78
CA GLY A 100 23.07 11.98 -26.00
C GLY A 100 23.91 11.99 -24.72
N CYS A 101 23.39 12.59 -23.64
CA CYS A 101 24.16 12.80 -22.40
C CYS A 101 23.48 12.27 -21.13
N ASN A 102 22.31 11.65 -21.26
CA ASN A 102 21.48 11.08 -20.20
C ASN A 102 21.16 12.02 -19.02
N ARG A 103 21.25 13.34 -19.24
CA ARG A 103 20.80 14.34 -18.26
C ARG A 103 19.31 14.58 -18.39
N ALA A 104 18.66 14.95 -17.28
CA ALA A 104 17.26 15.35 -17.25
C ALA A 104 17.04 16.53 -18.22
N THR A 105 16.01 16.40 -19.07
CA THR A 105 15.60 17.44 -20.02
C THR A 105 14.18 17.87 -19.74
N ARG A 106 13.90 19.16 -19.98
CA ARG A 106 12.55 19.71 -19.85
C ARG A 106 11.78 19.58 -21.16
N PRO A 107 10.45 19.42 -21.10
CA PRO A 107 9.62 19.22 -22.29
C PRO A 107 9.62 20.43 -23.24
N GLU A 108 9.87 21.65 -22.77
CA GLU A 108 9.98 22.84 -23.61
C GLU A 108 11.34 23.02 -24.34
N TRP A 109 12.34 22.19 -24.05
CA TRP A 109 13.68 22.37 -24.63
C TRP A 109 13.80 21.80 -26.05
N ARG A 110 14.24 22.65 -26.99
CA ARG A 110 14.52 22.24 -28.37
C ARG A 110 15.88 21.55 -28.53
N VAL A 111 16.86 21.98 -27.73
CA VAL A 111 18.27 21.54 -27.79
C VAL A 111 18.78 21.37 -26.36
N CYS A 112 19.56 20.32 -26.11
CA CYS A 112 20.20 20.13 -24.81
C CYS A 112 21.32 21.15 -24.59
N PRO A 113 21.35 21.91 -23.48
CA PRO A 113 22.41 22.89 -23.22
C PRO A 113 23.79 22.28 -22.97
N HIS A 114 23.87 20.99 -22.60
CA HIS A 114 25.13 20.33 -22.26
C HIS A 114 25.82 19.65 -23.45
N CYS A 115 25.06 18.91 -24.27
CA CYS A 115 25.60 18.15 -25.40
C CYS A 115 25.16 18.69 -26.76
N GLN A 116 24.34 19.75 -26.79
CA GLN A 116 23.82 20.37 -28.01
C GLN A 116 23.04 19.41 -28.93
N THR A 117 22.65 18.23 -28.40
CA THR A 117 21.81 17.27 -29.12
C THR A 117 20.41 17.85 -29.29
N LYS A 118 19.86 17.77 -30.51
CA LYS A 118 18.47 18.15 -30.78
C LYS A 118 17.54 17.16 -30.08
N LEU A 119 16.67 17.68 -29.22
CA LEU A 119 15.70 16.89 -28.47
C LEU A 119 14.35 16.86 -29.19
N LYS A 120 13.94 17.98 -29.79
CA LYS A 120 12.63 18.12 -30.45
C LYS A 120 12.74 18.81 -31.81
N LYS A 121 11.83 18.47 -32.71
CA LYS A 121 11.66 19.10 -34.03
C LYS A 121 10.42 20.00 -34.01
N THR A 122 10.43 21.09 -34.75
CA THR A 122 9.24 21.95 -34.91
C THR A 122 8.40 21.46 -36.09
N CYS A 123 7.09 21.33 -35.89
CA CYS A 123 6.16 21.07 -36.98
C CYS A 123 6.19 22.22 -38.01
N THR A 124 6.16 21.89 -39.31
CA THR A 124 6.07 22.86 -40.40
C THR A 124 4.69 23.51 -40.54
N GLN A 125 3.65 22.86 -40.03
CA GLN A 125 2.27 23.33 -40.14
C GLN A 125 1.80 24.08 -38.90
N CYS A 126 1.96 23.51 -37.69
CA CYS A 126 1.47 24.13 -36.45
C CYS A 126 2.55 24.82 -35.60
N GLY A 127 3.82 24.70 -35.97
CA GLY A 127 4.95 25.28 -35.20
C GLY A 127 5.24 24.63 -33.84
N GLN A 128 4.43 23.66 -33.38
CA GLN A 128 4.62 22.99 -32.09
C GLN A 128 5.87 22.09 -32.07
N LEU A 129 6.44 21.91 -30.89
CA LEU A 129 7.58 21.02 -30.63
C LEU A 129 7.09 19.56 -30.58
N ILE A 130 7.70 18.72 -31.41
CA ILE A 130 7.43 17.28 -31.54
C ILE A 130 8.67 16.52 -31.09
N GLU A 131 8.46 15.41 -30.38
CA GLU A 131 9.53 14.49 -29.98
C GLU A 131 10.24 13.90 -31.21
N LEU A 132 11.57 13.69 -31.12
CA LEU A 132 12.36 13.22 -32.28
C LEU A 132 11.90 11.85 -32.82
N THR A 133 11.35 11.00 -31.96
CA THR A 133 10.88 9.64 -32.28
C THR A 133 9.49 9.60 -32.92
N TRP A 134 8.72 10.67 -32.84
CA TRP A 134 7.36 10.71 -33.36
C TRP A 134 7.36 10.95 -34.87
N ASN A 135 6.59 10.13 -35.60
CA ASN A 135 6.46 10.23 -37.06
C ASN A 135 5.34 11.18 -37.51
N VAL A 136 4.47 11.57 -36.58
CA VAL A 136 3.27 12.37 -36.81
C VAL A 136 3.13 13.37 -35.68
N CYS A 137 2.67 14.59 -35.97
CA CYS A 137 2.36 15.58 -34.95
C CYS A 137 1.08 15.22 -34.20
N ALA A 138 1.12 15.14 -32.86
CA ALA A 138 -0.08 14.86 -32.06
C ALA A 138 -1.13 15.97 -32.09
N ASN A 139 -0.75 17.22 -32.41
CA ASN A 139 -1.68 18.35 -32.43
C ASN A 139 -2.39 18.53 -33.78
N CYS A 140 -1.66 18.42 -34.90
CA CYS A 140 -2.20 18.69 -36.24
C CYS A 140 -2.22 17.47 -37.17
N GLY A 141 -1.74 16.30 -36.74
CA GLY A 141 -1.77 15.06 -37.54
C GLY A 141 -0.83 15.06 -38.76
N THR A 142 -0.04 16.11 -38.96
CA THR A 142 0.87 16.20 -40.12
C THR A 142 2.12 15.35 -39.89
N PRO A 143 2.70 14.76 -40.94
CA PRO A 143 3.92 13.96 -40.81
C PRO A 143 5.09 14.82 -40.29
N ALA A 144 5.97 14.19 -39.51
CA ALA A 144 7.12 14.87 -38.95
C ALA A 144 8.10 15.32 -40.06
N PRO A 145 8.73 16.50 -39.92
CA PRO A 145 9.65 17.04 -40.93
C PRO A 145 10.83 16.09 -41.15
N GLY A 146 11.06 15.74 -42.42
CA GLY A 146 12.10 14.82 -42.88
C GLY A 146 11.67 13.37 -43.10
N LYS A 147 10.39 13.01 -42.85
CA LYS A 147 9.83 11.68 -43.19
C LYS A 147 8.93 11.69 -44.42
N GLU A 148 8.50 12.86 -44.90
CA GLU A 148 7.70 13.02 -46.13
C GLU A 148 8.40 12.43 -47.35
N GLY A 149 9.70 12.71 -47.55
CA GLY A 149 10.44 12.22 -48.71
C GLY A 149 10.67 10.70 -48.76
N LYS A 150 10.38 9.96 -47.68
CA LYS A 150 10.52 8.48 -47.68
C LYS A 150 9.24 7.77 -48.11
N ARG A 151 8.06 8.36 -47.84
CA ARG A 151 6.77 7.80 -48.25
C ARG A 151 6.53 7.88 -49.75
N GLU A 152 7.00 8.94 -50.41
CA GLU A 152 6.92 9.08 -51.87
C GLU A 152 7.69 7.94 -52.58
N PHE A 153 8.86 7.58 -52.05
CA PHE A 153 9.71 6.53 -52.61
C PHE A 153 9.17 5.11 -52.38
N ASP A 154 8.44 4.89 -51.28
CA ASP A 154 7.79 3.61 -50.97
C ASP A 154 6.44 3.43 -51.70
N ALA A 155 5.81 4.51 -52.17
CA ALA A 155 4.54 4.48 -52.90
C ALA A 155 4.71 4.30 -54.43
N GLU A 156 5.91 4.55 -54.97
CA GLU A 156 6.22 4.42 -56.41
C GLU A 156 6.81 3.04 -56.79
N LYS A 157 6.90 2.11 -55.84
CA LYS A 157 7.39 0.74 -56.05
C LYS A 157 6.30 -0.30 -55.85
#